data_AF-A0A1G0M344-F1
#
_entry.id   AF-A0A1G0M344-F1
#
_cell.length_a   1.000
_cell.length_b   1.000
_cell.length_c   1.000
_cell.angle_alpha   90.00
_cell.angle_beta   90.00
_cell.angle_gamma   90.00
#
_symmetry.space_group_name_H-M   'P 1'
#
loop_
_entity.id
_entity.type
_entity.pdbx_description
1 polymer ?
#
loop_
_entity_poly.entity_id
_entity_poly.type
_entity_poly.pdbx_seq_one_letter_code
_entity_poly.pdbx_strand_id
1 'polypeptide(L)' 'MVVLVCCTDNTFTVALESRLESLASEGLITAYLGPDGWVAAKSKKNRVKGCPQPAERRRYTAFVSCF' A
#
# COMPACT_ATOMS: atom_id res chain seq x y z
N MET A 1 19.86 -10.15 -4.37
CA MET A 1 19.95 -9.35 -3.13
C MET A 1 18.69 -9.58 -2.30
N VAL A 2 18.74 -9.41 -0.97
CA VAL A 2 17.53 -9.35 -0.12
C VAL A 2 17.19 -7.89 0.15
N VAL A 3 15.91 -7.55 0.13
CA VAL A 3 15.41 -6.20 0.41
C VAL A 3 14.32 -6.25 1.47
N LEU A 4 14.18 -5.16 2.22
CA LEU A 4 13.09 -5.00 3.17
C LEU A 4 11.81 -4.68 2.41
N VAL A 5 10.71 -5.30 2.78
CA VAL A 5 9.38 -5.08 2.18
C VAL A 5 8.36 -4.81 3.27
N CYS A 6 7.38 -3.96 2.96
CA CYS A 6 6.20 -3.70 3.77
C CYS A 6 5.06 -4.52 3.18
N CYS A 7 4.45 -5.37 3.99
CA CYS A 7 3.32 -6.21 3.60
C CYS A 7 2.01 -5.41 3.63
N THR A 8 0.91 -6.03 3.20
CA THR A 8 -0.44 -5.40 3.23
C THR A 8 -1.02 -5.30 4.64
N ASP A 9 -0.52 -6.11 5.57
CA ASP A 9 -0.86 -6.12 6.99
C ASP A 9 0.03 -5.17 7.82
N ASN A 10 0.76 -4.26 7.17
CA ASN A 10 1.69 -3.30 7.79
C ASN A 10 2.86 -3.95 8.57
N THR A 11 3.14 -5.23 8.34
CA THR A 11 4.35 -5.88 8.86
C THR A 11 5.53 -5.66 7.91
N PHE A 12 6.73 -5.63 8.48
CA PHE A 12 7.97 -5.52 7.71
C PHE A 12 8.64 -6.89 7.65
N THR A 13 8.98 -7.32 6.43
CA THR A 13 9.65 -8.60 6.18
C THR A 13 10.79 -8.40 5.20
N VAL A 14 11.58 -9.45 4.95
CA VAL A 14 12.63 -9.43 3.92
C VAL A 14 12.25 -10.37 2.78
N ALA A 15 12.46 -9.89 1.55
CA ALA A 15 12.19 -10.66 0.34
C ALA A 15 13.39 -10.66 -0.58
N LEU A 16 13.47 -11.68 -1.43
CA LEU A 16 14.40 -11.67 -2.55
C LEU A 16 13.97 -10.61 -3.55
N GLU A 17 14.92 -9.79 -3.98
CA GLU A 17 14.71 -8.75 -5.00
C GLU A 17 14.11 -9.34 -6.29
N SER A 18 14.55 -10.53 -6.69
CA SER A 18 14.05 -11.25 -7.87
C SER A 18 12.57 -11.65 -7.77
N ARG A 19 11.98 -11.61 -6.56
CA ARG A 19 10.56 -11.93 -6.32
C ARG A 19 9.70 -10.69 -6.06
N LEU A 20 10.28 -9.49 -6.01
CA LEU A 20 9.53 -8.26 -5.73
C LEU A 20 8.40 -8.03 -6.73
N GLU A 21 8.65 -8.25 -8.02
CA GLU A 21 7.63 -8.03 -9.06
C GLU A 21 6.46 -9.00 -8.90
N SER A 22 6.74 -10.27 -8.58
CA SER A 22 5.72 -11.28 -8.28
C SER A 22 4.93 -10.92 -7.02
N LEU A 23 5.61 -10.57 -5.92
CA LEU A 23 4.97 -10.18 -4.66
C LEU A 23 4.09 -8.93 -4.82
N ALA A 24 4.55 -7.95 -5.59
CA ALA A 24 3.78 -6.74 -5.90
C ALA A 24 2.58 -7.04 -6.79
N SER A 25 2.75 -7.90 -7.80
CA SER A 25 1.69 -8.31 -8.72
C SER A 25 0.64 -9.19 -8.04
N GLU A 26 1.03 -9.99 -7.05
CA GLU A 26 0.14 -10.78 -6.21
C GLU A 26 -0.57 -9.94 -5.14
N GLY A 27 -0.09 -8.70 -4.91
CA GLY A 27 -0.65 -7.81 -3.90
C GLY A 27 -0.26 -8.19 -2.47
N LEU A 28 0.88 -8.87 -2.30
CA LEU A 28 1.40 -9.29 -0.99
C LEU A 28 2.22 -8.20 -0.32
N ILE A 29 2.79 -7.28 -1.09
CA ILE A 29 3.59 -6.16 -0.60
C ILE A 29 3.02 -4.82 -1.06
N THR A 30 3.13 -3.81 -0.21
CA THR A 30 2.69 -2.43 -0.45
C THR A 30 3.85 -1.50 -0.78
N ALA A 31 5.04 -1.77 -0.21
CA ALA A 31 6.25 -1.01 -0.47
C ALA A 31 7.51 -1.89 -0.28
N TYR A 32 8.63 -1.45 -0.83
CA TYR A 32 9.94 -2.06 -0.59
C TYR A 32 10.99 -0.97 -0.36
N LEU A 33 12.04 -1.29 0.39
CA LEU A 33 13.12 -0.37 0.69
C LEU A 33 14.14 -0.40 -0.46
N GLY A 34 14.19 0.71 -1.21
CA GLY A 34 15.21 0.97 -2.21
C GLY A 34 16.40 1.77 -1.64
N PRO A 35 17.40 2.09 -2.49
CA PRO A 35 18.59 2.82 -2.07
C PRO A 35 18.29 4.23 -1.55
N ASP A 36 17.27 4.89 -2.11
CA ASP A 36 16.87 6.26 -1.75
C ASP A 36 15.68 6.30 -0.77
N GLY A 37 15.28 5.15 -0.24
CA GLY A 37 14.16 5.02 0.71
C GLY A 37 13.02 4.13 0.22
N TRP A 38 11.85 4.28 0.83
CA TRP A 38 10.69 3.42 0.58
C TRP A 38 10.05 3.70 -0.77
N VAL A 39 9.92 2.66 -1.60
CA VAL A 39 9.30 2.69 -2.92
C VAL A 39 7.99 1.92 -2.87
N ALA A 40 6.90 2.56 -3.31
CA ALA A 40 5.59 1.91 -3.37
C ALA A 40 5.57 0.79 -4.45
N ALA A 41 5.11 -0.39 -4.06
CA ALA A 41 4.91 -1.51 -4.96
C ALA A 41 3.63 -1.25 -5.79
N LYS A 42 3.76 -0.78 -7.03
CA LYS A 42 2.62 -0.56 -7.93
C LYS A 42 2.02 -1.92 -8.32
N SER A 43 1.00 -2.37 -7.60
CA SER A 43 0.26 -3.55 -8.02
C SER A 43 -0.52 -3.25 -9.31
N LYS A 44 -0.16 -3.93 -10.41
CA LYS A 44 -0.92 -3.86 -11.68
C LYS A 44 -2.32 -4.50 -11.56
N LYS A 45 -2.63 -5.17 -10.45
CA LYS A 45 -3.94 -5.76 -10.17
C LYS A 45 -4.88 -4.76 -9.49
N ASN A 46 -5.20 -3.67 -10.19
CA ASN A 46 -6.47 -2.99 -9.94
C ASN A 46 -7.07 -2.44 -11.24
N ARG A 47 -7.35 -3.37 -12.16
CA ARG A 47 -8.47 -3.23 -13.10
C ARG A 47 -9.57 -4.23 -12.71
N VAL A 48 -9.84 -4.34 -11.41
CA VAL A 48 -11.11 -4.89 -10.92
C VAL A 48 -12.06 -3.71 -10.79
N LYS A 49 -13.20 -3.82 -11.48
CA LYS A 49 -14.32 -2.89 -11.46
C LYS A 49 -14.65 -2.51 -10.00
N GLY A 50 -14.64 -1.22 -9.69
CA GLY A 50 -15.06 -0.70 -8.40
C GLY A 50 -13.92 -0.10 -7.58
N CYS A 51 -13.30 0.98 -8.07
CA CYS A 51 -13.04 2.06 -7.12
C CYS A 51 -14.41 2.41 -6.52
N PRO A 52 -14.61 2.45 -5.19
CA PRO A 52 -15.40 3.56 -4.73
C PRO A 52 -14.63 4.79 -5.23
N GLN A 53 -15.20 5.49 -6.22
CA GLN A 53 -14.98 6.93 -6.32
C GLN A 53 -14.89 7.47 -4.89
N PRO A 54 -14.03 8.45 -4.58
CA PRO A 54 -14.23 9.21 -3.37
C PRO A 54 -15.68 9.70 -3.44
N ALA A 55 -16.57 9.07 -2.67
CA ALA A 55 -17.96 9.44 -2.63
C ALA A 55 -17.92 10.91 -2.22
N GLU A 56 -18.35 11.75 -3.15
CA GLU A 56 -18.42 13.18 -2.97
C GLU A 56 -18.99 13.47 -1.59
N ARG A 57 -18.27 14.31 -0.84
CA ARG A 57 -18.83 15.14 0.23
C ARG A 57 -19.80 14.44 1.18
N ARG A 58 -19.29 13.69 2.15
CA ARG A 58 -19.90 13.71 3.48
C ARG A 58 -18.96 14.44 4.43
N ARG A 59 -19.32 15.71 4.65
CA ARG A 59 -18.79 16.58 5.69
C ARG A 59 -18.85 15.83 7.00
N TYR A 60 -17.72 15.29 7.47
CA TYR A 60 -17.57 14.90 8.86
C TYR A 60 -17.46 16.21 9.66
N THR A 61 -18.60 16.75 10.08
CA THR A 61 -18.64 17.75 11.14
C THR A 61 -18.20 17.05 12.42
N ALA A 62 -16.95 17.26 12.83
CA ALA A 62 -16.54 17.01 14.20
C ALA A 62 -17.32 17.98 15.09
N PHE A 63 -18.26 17.47 15.89
CA PHE A 63 -18.87 18.23 16.97
C PHE A 63 -17.84 18.34 18.09
N VAL A 64 -17.28 19.55 18.27
CA VAL A 64 -16.54 19.91 19.48
C VAL A 64 -17.58 20.42 20.47
N SER A 65 -17.81 19.67 21.56
CA SER A 65 -18.62 20.11 22.70
C SER A 65 -17.68 20.77 23.70
N CYS A 66 -17.83 22.08 23.91
CA CYS A 66 -17.17 22.79 25.00
C CYS A 66 -18.09 22.74 26.23
N PHE A 67 -17.58 22.16 27.32
CA PHE A 67 -18.01 22.47 28.68
C PHE A 67 -17.38 23.79 29.13
#